data_AF-A0AB33AJS5-F1
#
_entry.id   AF-A0AB33AJS5-F1
#
_cell.length_a   1.000
_cell.length_b   1.000
_cell.length_c   1.000
_cell.angle_alpha   90.00
_cell.angle_beta   90.00
_cell.angle_gamma   90.00
#
_symmetry.space_group_name_H-M   'P 1'
#
loop_
_entity.id
_entity.type
_entity.pdbx_description
1 polymer ?
#
loop_
_entity_poly.entity_id
_entity_poly.type
_entity_poly.pdbx_seq_one_letter_code
_entity_poly.pdbx_strand_id
1 'polypeptide(L)'
;MSERVRTILKKFYVTESQNEVLNQLVDDTGLVTFSNYARRMLFKETSLFIQFDDTQFDEMIYSLRRIENNLRQLSKIAEQSQDSQAYRAMDYSRRLVSNYEKQLTRYHKKKKRKLLSKGT
;
A
#
# COMPACT_ATOMS: atom_id res chain seq x y z
N MET A 1 41.59 -3.21 -3.29
CA MET A 1 40.60 -3.37 -2.20
C MET A 1 39.47 -2.40 -2.48
N SER A 2 38.21 -2.84 -2.60
CA SER A 2 37.10 -1.90 -2.80
C SER A 2 36.88 -1.11 -1.51
N GLU A 3 36.85 0.22 -1.60
CA GLU A 3 36.55 1.06 -0.45
C GLU A 3 35.16 0.75 0.09
N ARG A 4 35.06 0.55 1.41
CA ARG A 4 33.78 0.34 2.07
C ARG A 4 33.04 1.67 2.11
N VAL A 5 31.85 1.72 1.48
CA VAL A 5 30.93 2.87 1.58
C VAL A 5 30.53 3.17 3.04
N ARG A 6 30.50 2.14 3.91
CA ARG A 6 30.12 2.28 5.33
C ARG A 6 31.35 2.08 6.21
N THR A 7 31.89 3.19 6.74
CA THR A 7 33.16 3.22 7.48
C THR A 7 32.99 3.25 9.01
N ILE A 8 31.80 3.61 9.51
CA ILE A 8 31.53 3.72 10.96
C ILE A 8 30.96 2.41 11.51
N LEU A 9 31.57 1.89 12.58
CA LEU A 9 31.12 0.71 13.32
C LEU A 9 30.40 1.13 14.61
N LYS A 10 29.22 0.54 14.87
CA LYS A 10 28.50 0.65 16.15
C LYS A 10 28.41 -0.74 16.79
N LYS A 11 28.71 -0.83 18.08
CA LYS A 11 28.70 -2.08 18.87
C LYS A 11 27.76 -1.93 20.07
N PHE A 12 27.09 -3.00 20.43
CA PHE A 12 26.29 -3.12 21.65
C PHE A 12 26.33 -4.57 22.12
N TYR A 13 26.01 -4.80 23.39
CA TYR A 13 26.00 -6.13 24.00
C TYR A 13 24.58 -6.65 24.10
N VAL A 14 24.42 -7.96 23.95
CA VAL A 14 23.17 -8.71 24.09
C VAL A 14 23.40 -9.94 24.97
N THR A 15 22.35 -10.42 25.62
CA THR A 15 22.36 -11.74 26.27
C THR A 15 22.24 -12.86 25.24
N GLU A 16 22.53 -14.10 25.64
CA GLU A 16 22.34 -15.28 24.77
C GLU A 16 20.89 -15.39 24.27
N SER A 17 19.92 -15.23 25.18
CA SER A 17 18.49 -15.25 24.85
C SER A 17 18.09 -14.13 23.86
N GLN A 18 18.69 -12.94 23.98
CA GLN A 18 18.46 -11.86 23.04
C GLN A 18 19.08 -12.16 21.68
N ASN A 19 20.23 -12.83 21.64
CA ASN A 19 20.88 -13.24 20.39
C ASN A 19 20.07 -14.29 19.63
N GLU A 20 19.50 -15.27 20.32
CA GLU A 20 18.57 -16.25 19.74
C GLU A 20 17.36 -15.58 19.10
N VAL A 21 16.71 -14.68 19.85
CA VAL A 21 15.58 -13.89 19.34
C VAL A 21 15.98 -13.04 18.13
N LEU A 22 17.16 -12.40 18.16
CA LEU A 22 17.66 -11.62 17.04
C LEU A 22 17.85 -12.46 15.78
N ASN A 23 18.39 -13.67 15.90
CA ASN A 23 18.56 -14.57 14.75
C ASN A 23 17.21 -14.96 14.15
N GLN A 24 16.23 -15.30 14.99
CA GLN A 24 14.89 -15.62 14.51
C GLN A 24 14.24 -14.42 13.80
N LEU A 25 14.37 -13.20 14.34
CA LEU A 25 13.86 -12.00 13.69
C LEU A 25 14.57 -11.69 12.36
N VAL A 26 15.87 -12.01 12.25
CA VAL A 26 16.62 -11.87 10.98
C VAL A 26 16.06 -12.85 9.94
N ASP A 27 15.80 -14.09 10.33
CA ASP A 27 15.25 -15.14 9.46
C ASP A 27 13.83 -14.80 9.01
N ASP A 28 12.95 -14.42 9.94
CA ASP A 28 11.55 -14.08 9.67
C ASP A 28 11.40 -12.89 8.70
N THR A 29 12.37 -11.98 8.70
CA THR A 29 12.34 -10.79 7.84
C THR A 29 12.92 -11.03 6.45
N GLY A 30 13.52 -12.20 6.20
CA GLY A 30 14.25 -12.49 4.97
C GLY A 30 15.46 -11.58 4.74
N LEU A 31 15.89 -10.86 5.79
CA LEU A 31 17.04 -9.96 5.72
C LEU A 31 18.30 -10.79 5.98
N VAL A 32 18.90 -11.32 4.91
CA VAL A 32 20.07 -12.23 4.84
C VAL A 32 21.19 -12.02 5.90
N THR A 33 21.34 -10.83 6.48
CA THR A 33 22.32 -10.59 7.55
C THR A 33 21.76 -9.69 8.66
N PHE A 34 22.23 -9.93 9.89
CA PHE A 34 21.99 -9.02 11.03
C PHE A 34 22.35 -7.57 10.71
N SER A 35 23.41 -7.34 9.93
CA SER A 35 23.82 -6.00 9.53
C SER A 35 22.77 -5.27 8.68
N ASN A 36 22.06 -5.99 7.79
CA ASN A 36 20.96 -5.44 7.01
C ASN A 36 19.73 -5.21 7.88
N TYR A 37 19.39 -6.21 8.71
CA TYR A 37 18.33 -6.12 9.71
C TYR A 37 18.47 -4.90 10.61
N ALA A 38 19.60 -4.76 11.31
CA ALA A 38 19.84 -3.68 12.25
C ALA A 38 19.74 -2.30 11.59
N ARG A 39 20.26 -2.12 10.36
CA ARG A 39 20.13 -0.84 9.64
C ARG A 39 18.69 -0.53 9.29
N ARG A 40 17.92 -1.52 8.83
CA ARG A 40 16.50 -1.33 8.55
C ARG A 40 15.70 -1.03 9.80
N MET A 41 16.05 -1.60 10.95
CA MET A 41 15.33 -1.34 12.20
C MET A 41 15.72 -0.01 12.85
N LEU A 42 17.00 0.36 12.79
CA LEU A 42 17.50 1.60 13.41
C LEU A 42 17.23 2.86 12.57
N PHE A 43 17.13 2.73 11.25
CA PHE A 43 17.05 3.88 10.33
C PHE A 43 15.79 3.87 9.44
N LYS A 44 14.75 3.09 9.77
CA LYS A 44 13.47 3.20 9.06
C LYS A 44 12.78 4.51 9.43
N GLU A 45 12.38 5.29 8.44
CA GLU A 45 11.54 6.49 8.65
C GLU A 45 10.12 6.15 9.16
N THR A 46 9.71 4.89 9.04
CA THR A 46 8.38 4.41 9.42
C THR A 46 8.48 3.38 10.52
N SER A 47 7.65 3.51 11.57
CA SER A 47 7.61 2.56 12.68
C SER A 47 7.50 1.11 12.20
N LEU A 48 8.25 0.26 12.88
CA LEU A 48 8.46 -1.14 12.56
C LEU A 48 7.13 -1.88 12.36
N PHE A 49 7.06 -2.59 11.23
CA PHE A 49 6.13 -3.69 10.95
C PHE A 49 4.62 -3.47 11.07
N ILE A 50 4.10 -2.29 10.72
CA ILE A 50 2.69 -2.24 10.29
C ILE A 50 2.62 -2.67 8.82
N GLN A 51 2.45 -3.97 8.58
CA GLN A 51 1.94 -4.44 7.30
C GLN A 51 0.43 -4.16 7.27
N PHE A 52 0.00 -3.35 6.31
CA PHE A 52 -1.41 -3.16 6.03
C PHE A 52 -1.86 -4.27 5.11
N ASP A 53 -2.82 -5.06 5.55
CA ASP A 53 -3.61 -5.89 4.65
C ASP A 53 -4.55 -4.96 3.86
N ASP A 54 -4.22 -4.75 2.59
CA ASP A 54 -5.01 -3.93 1.67
C ASP A 54 -5.99 -4.79 0.85
N THR A 55 -6.09 -6.10 1.08
CA THR A 55 -6.87 -7.03 0.24
C THR A 55 -8.33 -6.59 0.09
N GLN A 56 -9.01 -6.32 1.21
CA GLN A 56 -10.41 -5.85 1.17
C GLN A 56 -10.57 -4.49 0.49
N PHE A 57 -9.58 -3.61 0.63
CA PHE A 57 -9.60 -2.31 -0.02
C PHE A 57 -9.43 -2.47 -1.54
N ASP A 58 -8.51 -3.32 -1.98
CA ASP A 58 -8.26 -3.62 -3.38
C ASP A 58 -9.46 -4.31 -4.03
N GLU A 59 -10.10 -5.26 -3.34
CA GLU A 59 -11.36 -5.89 -3.77
C GLU A 59 -12.50 -4.89 -3.93
N MET A 60 -12.62 -3.93 -3.00
CA MET A 60 -13.61 -2.85 -3.10
C MET A 60 -13.32 -1.95 -4.30
N ILE A 61 -12.08 -1.51 -4.51
CA ILE A 61 -11.69 -0.69 -5.67
C ILE A 61 -11.94 -1.44 -6.98
N TYR A 62 -11.62 -2.73 -7.03
CA TYR A 62 -11.91 -3.58 -8.17
C TYR A 62 -13.41 -3.64 -8.47
N SER A 63 -14.24 -3.78 -7.42
CA SER A 63 -15.70 -3.77 -7.55
C SER A 63 -16.23 -2.44 -8.10
N LEU A 64 -15.69 -1.30 -7.64
CA LEU A 64 -16.05 0.02 -8.19
C LEU A 64 -15.69 0.13 -9.69
N ARG A 65 -14.52 -0.36 -10.09
CA ARG A 65 -14.10 -0.37 -11.51
C ARG A 65 -15.00 -1.25 -12.37
N ARG A 66 -15.48 -2.39 -11.84
CA ARG A 66 -16.47 -3.22 -12.52
C ARG A 66 -17.79 -2.47 -12.72
N ILE A 67 -18.26 -1.75 -11.71
CA ILE A 67 -19.46 -0.90 -11.84
C ILE A 67 -19.23 0.18 -12.89
N GLU A 68 -18.09 0.87 -12.87
CA GLU A 68 -17.77 1.89 -13.89
C GLU A 68 -17.78 1.30 -15.31
N ASN A 69 -17.19 0.11 -15.49
CA ASN A 69 -17.18 -0.58 -16.77
C ASN A 69 -18.58 -0.98 -17.23
N ASN A 70 -19.42 -1.49 -16.33
CA ASN A 70 -20.81 -1.82 -16.63
C ASN A 70 -21.61 -0.57 -17.05
N LEU A 71 -21.43 0.55 -16.33
CA LEU A 71 -22.07 1.83 -16.67
C LEU A 71 -21.61 2.35 -18.05
N ARG A 72 -20.34 2.18 -18.40
CA ARG A 72 -19.80 2.50 -19.74
C ARG A 72 -20.42 1.62 -20.83
N GLN A 73 -20.65 0.33 -20.56
CA GLN A 73 -21.30 -0.56 -21.52
C GLN A 73 -22.77 -0.17 -21.72
N LEU A 74 -23.48 0.07 -20.62
CA LEU A 74 -24.87 0.54 -20.64
C LEU A 74 -25.00 1.88 -21.38
N SER A 75 -24.09 2.84 -21.15
CA SER A 75 -24.13 4.12 -21.85
C SER A 75 -23.99 3.92 -23.37
N LYS A 76 -23.10 3.02 -23.82
CA LYS A 76 -22.98 2.69 -25.25
C LYS A 76 -24.26 2.08 -25.82
N ILE A 77 -24.92 1.21 -25.07
CA ILE A 77 -26.21 0.61 -25.49
C ILE A 77 -27.27 1.70 -25.62
N ALA A 78 -27.37 2.59 -24.64
CA ALA A 78 -28.32 3.71 -24.66
C ALA A 78 -28.06 4.70 -25.81
N GLU A 79 -26.78 4.96 -26.11
CA GLU A 79 -26.38 5.77 -27.27
C GLU A 79 -26.82 5.13 -28.59
N GLN A 80 -26.60 3.81 -28.74
CA GLN A 80 -27.02 3.04 -29.91
C GLN A 80 -28.55 2.97 -30.06
N SER A 81 -29.29 2.91 -28.94
CA SER A 81 -30.75 2.92 -28.94
C SER A 81 -31.35 4.32 -29.07
N GLN A 82 -30.53 5.36 -29.27
CA GLN A 82 -30.94 6.77 -29.30
C GLN A 82 -31.69 7.24 -28.03
N ASP A 83 -31.51 6.54 -26.90
CA ASP A 83 -32.08 6.93 -25.62
C ASP A 83 -31.16 7.95 -24.92
N SER A 84 -31.37 9.21 -25.27
CA SER A 84 -30.57 10.32 -24.75
C SER A 84 -30.68 10.51 -23.22
N GLN A 85 -31.80 10.12 -22.61
CA GLN A 85 -31.97 10.23 -21.16
C GLN A 85 -31.17 9.15 -20.44
N ALA A 86 -31.31 7.89 -20.88
CA ALA A 86 -30.54 6.79 -20.32
C ALA A 86 -29.02 7.00 -20.50
N TYR A 87 -28.59 7.46 -21.69
CA TYR A 87 -27.18 7.79 -21.94
C TYR A 87 -26.63 8.80 -20.91
N ARG A 88 -27.35 9.92 -20.71
CA ARG A 88 -26.93 10.96 -19.76
C ARG A 88 -26.89 10.44 -18.33
N ALA A 89 -27.88 9.65 -17.91
CA ALA A 89 -27.94 9.07 -16.57
C ALA A 89 -26.76 8.11 -16.32
N MET A 90 -26.44 7.26 -17.30
CA MET A 90 -25.35 6.28 -17.20
C MET A 90 -23.98 6.95 -17.23
N ASP A 91 -23.75 7.92 -18.12
CA ASP A 91 -22.48 8.64 -18.17
C ASP A 91 -22.26 9.52 -16.93
N TYR A 92 -23.31 10.13 -16.38
CA TYR A 92 -23.23 10.84 -15.09
C TYR A 92 -22.85 9.87 -13.96
N SER A 93 -23.55 8.74 -13.86
CA SER A 93 -23.27 7.72 -12.84
C SER A 93 -21.84 7.19 -12.95
N ARG A 94 -21.34 6.98 -14.17
CA ARG A 94 -19.96 6.55 -14.43
C ARG A 94 -18.95 7.58 -13.90
N ARG A 95 -19.17 8.87 -14.19
CA ARG A 95 -18.32 9.96 -13.68
C ARG A 95 -18.32 10.02 -12.15
N LEU A 96 -19.49 9.84 -11.54
CA LEU A 96 -19.67 9.81 -10.09
C LEU A 96 -18.88 8.65 -9.45
N VAL A 97 -18.99 7.43 -9.99
CA VAL A 97 -18.22 6.27 -9.52
C VAL A 97 -16.70 6.50 -9.64
N SER A 98 -16.20 7.00 -10.78
CA SER A 98 -14.77 7.28 -10.95
C SER A 98 -14.26 8.35 -9.96
N ASN A 99 -15.10 9.34 -9.64
CA ASN A 99 -14.75 10.36 -8.65
C ASN A 99 -14.64 9.76 -7.25
N TYR A 100 -15.57 8.88 -6.85
CA TYR A 100 -15.51 8.18 -5.57
C TYR A 100 -14.29 7.25 -5.48
N GLU A 101 -13.98 6.48 -6.51
CA GLU A 101 -12.77 5.63 -6.55
C GLU A 101 -11.50 6.45 -6.29
N LYS A 102 -11.37 7.60 -6.98
CA LYS A 102 -10.21 8.52 -6.81
C LYS A 102 -10.15 9.09 -5.40
N GLN A 103 -11.27 9.53 -4.83
CA GLN A 103 -11.32 10.08 -3.48
C GLN A 103 -10.94 9.02 -2.43
N LEU A 104 -11.51 7.82 -2.53
CA LEU A 104 -11.21 6.70 -1.63
C LEU A 104 -9.74 6.29 -1.70
N THR A 105 -9.18 6.17 -2.91
CA THR A 105 -7.76 5.85 -3.11
C THR A 105 -6.84 6.91 -2.49
N ARG A 106 -7.14 8.19 -2.67
CA ARG A 106 -6.37 9.29 -2.07
C ARG A 106 -6.47 9.27 -0.54
N TYR A 107 -7.67 9.07 -0.01
CA TYR A 107 -7.90 9.00 1.43
C TYR A 107 -7.15 7.82 2.06
N HIS A 108 -7.25 6.64 1.45
CA HIS A 108 -6.54 5.43 1.89
C HIS A 108 -5.02 5.66 1.91
N LYS A 109 -4.42 6.17 0.82
CA LYS A 109 -2.99 6.50 0.77
C LYS A 109 -2.57 7.51 1.85
N LYS A 110 -3.38 8.54 2.10
CA LYS A 110 -3.12 9.56 3.13
C LYS A 110 -3.18 8.97 4.54
N LYS A 111 -4.19 8.16 4.85
CA LYS A 111 -4.32 7.46 6.14
C LYS A 111 -3.17 6.46 6.33
N LYS A 112 -2.94 5.63 5.30
CA LYS A 112 -1.70 4.96 4.91
C LYS A 112 -0.45 5.56 5.56
N ARG A 113 -0.03 6.65 4.92
CA ARG A 113 1.16 7.43 5.28
C ARG A 113 1.09 7.98 6.70
N LYS A 114 -0.05 8.51 7.14
CA LYS A 114 -0.19 9.09 8.50
C LYS A 114 0.02 8.05 9.60
N LEU A 115 -0.46 6.82 9.40
CA LEU A 115 -0.27 5.74 10.38
C LEU A 115 1.18 5.28 10.40
N LEU A 116 1.82 5.19 9.23
CA LEU A 116 3.25 4.87 9.12
C LEU A 116 4.16 5.97 9.69
N SER A 117 3.74 7.24 9.64
CA SER A 117 4.50 8.40 10.13
C SER A 117 4.26 8.74 11.60
N LYS A 118 3.29 8.10 12.26
CA LYS A 118 2.92 8.39 13.67
C LYS A 118 3.65 7.53 14.70
N GLY A 119 4.58 6.69 14.26
CA GLY A 119 5.46 5.95 15.15
C GLY A 119 6.79 6.64 15.42
N THR A 120 6.78 7.97 15.42
CA THR A 120 7.83 8.86 15.95
C THR A 120 7.28 9.62 17.13
#